data_AF-A0A1G3LPL6-F1
#
_entry.id   AF-A0A1G3LPL6-F1
#
_cell.length_a   1.000
_cell.length_b   1.000
_cell.length_c   1.000
_cell.angle_alpha   90.00
_cell.angle_beta   90.00
_cell.angle_gamma   90.00
#
_symmetry.space_group_name_H-M   'P 1'
#
loop_
_entity.id
_entity.type
_entity.pdbx_description
1 polymer ?
#
loop_
_entity_poly.entity_id
_entity_poly.type
_entity_poly.pdbx_seq_one_letter_code
_entity_poly.pdbx_strand_id
1 'polypeptide(L)'
;MVTIWTLNESQKLVFNSDLDNIFGKGNWQLGDRKKYDIPDIKKSDEKHNLMPSQEYFVPIAAKCLGEKINQLDDIKKYFYDRWKYSKLDDRKNYEYDNLWRSFWDIHCGSEEYSKMITKNYLSYYDILKDNPNNILIAYSQGGLVARYLAYLSEYVFNEENKVIKAVITLNSSNFGSPLANTNNAETIIDSAITSFNTLISLYPQDFKHFNKYLQNKIDFKDIYGIFQNLNKDLENFDGNNQTESIKNMKSFVSSLKKWLSGLHNDKDTAFSDLNIFDIDNKNSILETVNNNLPKKIYYGGVASTDNDFKNVFYSLLRGVNFILPGFVRLFIKNMKILDKPLAENVIKFNQIFKDVVMKECDYDVNNAKNKFIKDIIGYYQNGVSLKTFKLNKSELPAKSHDFVMPTAYQLLPNNGQSNFLGNKINDKANHNTGKDINFEGGRINRKYIIEYLKQVKNYII
;
A
#
# COMPACT_ATOMS: atom_id res chain seq x y z
N MET A 1 8.50 7.40 28.19
CA MET A 1 9.09 6.53 27.16
C MET A 1 8.12 6.42 25.99
N VAL A 2 8.62 6.55 24.75
CA VAL A 2 7.85 6.44 23.50
C VAL A 2 8.18 5.12 22.80
N THR A 3 7.19 4.42 22.25
CA THR A 3 7.40 3.18 21.48
C THR A 3 7.19 3.44 20.00
N ILE A 4 8.13 3.04 19.16
CA ILE A 4 8.06 3.27 17.71
C ILE A 4 7.84 1.93 17.00
N TRP A 5 6.76 1.85 16.24
CA TRP A 5 6.41 0.70 15.44
C TRP A 5 6.53 1.02 13.96
N THR A 6 7.06 0.06 13.22
CA THR A 6 7.10 0.10 11.76
C THR A 6 6.05 -0.85 11.21
N LEU A 7 5.43 -0.51 10.07
CA LEU A 7 4.46 -1.36 9.41
C LEU A 7 4.90 -1.53 7.96
N ASN A 8 5.05 -2.78 7.54
CA ASN A 8 5.50 -3.16 6.21
C ASN A 8 6.92 -2.62 5.94
N GLU A 9 7.18 -2.08 4.76
CA GLU A 9 8.54 -1.74 4.31
C GLU A 9 9.14 -0.49 4.97
N SER A 10 8.42 0.20 5.87
CA SER A 10 8.93 1.41 6.55
C SER A 10 10.11 1.12 7.49
N GLN A 11 10.27 -0.12 7.95
CA GLN A 11 11.39 -0.58 8.76
C GLN A 11 12.76 -0.21 8.19
N LYS A 12 12.90 -0.25 6.86
CA LYS A 12 14.15 0.06 6.14
C LYS A 12 14.54 1.55 6.19
N LEU A 13 13.66 2.39 6.73
CA LEU A 13 13.80 3.84 6.78
C LEU A 13 13.99 4.38 8.21
N VAL A 14 13.95 3.53 9.23
CA VAL A 14 14.01 3.92 10.64
C VAL A 14 15.30 3.39 11.26
N PHE A 15 16.08 4.28 11.88
CA PHE A 15 17.41 3.95 12.43
C PHE A 15 17.54 4.43 13.87
N ASN A 16 18.13 3.60 14.73
CA ASN A 16 18.32 3.92 16.16
C ASN A 16 19.08 5.22 16.38
N SER A 17 20.06 5.54 15.54
CA SER A 17 20.84 6.78 15.65
C SER A 17 19.99 8.04 15.44
N ASP A 18 18.99 7.99 14.56
CA ASP A 18 18.06 9.11 14.38
C ASP A 18 17.18 9.27 15.61
N LEU A 19 16.69 8.14 16.14
CA LEU A 19 15.79 8.11 17.27
C LEU A 19 16.48 8.56 18.56
N ASP A 20 17.74 8.16 18.77
CA ASP A 20 18.60 8.66 19.83
C ASP A 20 18.79 10.19 19.76
N ASN A 21 19.02 10.72 18.55
CA ASN A 21 19.17 12.16 18.34
C ASN A 21 17.86 12.93 18.54
N ILE A 22 16.71 12.31 18.24
CA ILE A 22 15.40 12.96 18.39
C ILE A 22 14.96 12.87 19.84
N PHE A 23 14.77 11.68 20.40
CA PHE A 23 14.13 11.49 21.71
C PHE A 23 15.12 11.45 22.88
N GLY A 24 16.42 11.25 22.62
CA GLY A 24 17.44 11.00 23.64
C GLY A 24 17.50 9.52 24.01
N LYS A 25 18.72 9.01 24.21
CA LYS A 25 18.96 7.61 24.60
C LYS A 25 18.15 7.24 25.83
N GLY A 26 17.44 6.11 25.78
CA GLY A 26 16.61 5.60 26.89
C GLY A 26 15.21 6.21 27.01
N ASN A 27 14.87 7.26 26.25
CA ASN A 27 13.52 7.85 26.26
C ASN A 27 12.58 7.25 25.22
N TRP A 28 13.09 6.34 24.40
CA TRP A 28 12.37 5.70 23.31
C TRP A 28 12.77 4.22 23.22
N GLN A 29 11.93 3.42 22.57
CA GLN A 29 12.23 2.05 22.18
C GLN A 29 11.61 1.71 20.82
N LEU A 30 12.21 0.78 20.08
CA LEU A 30 11.50 0.09 18.99
C LEU A 30 10.54 -0.91 19.62
N GLY A 31 9.32 -1.00 19.07
CA GLY A 31 8.42 -2.10 19.39
C GLY A 31 9.09 -3.44 19.10
N ASP A 32 8.88 -4.42 19.96
CA ASP A 32 9.35 -5.79 19.74
C ASP A 32 8.14 -6.70 19.54
N ARG A 33 7.94 -7.12 18.31
CA ARG A 33 6.87 -8.03 17.94
C ARG A 33 7.18 -9.47 18.32
N LYS A 34 8.46 -9.87 18.37
CA LYS A 34 8.86 -11.28 18.53
C LYS A 34 8.38 -11.92 19.83
N LYS A 35 8.18 -11.13 20.88
CA LYS A 35 7.61 -11.64 22.14
C LYS A 35 6.19 -12.20 21.95
N TYR A 36 5.47 -11.71 20.94
CA TYR A 36 4.13 -12.16 20.56
C TYR A 36 4.14 -13.21 19.46
N ASP A 37 5.20 -13.37 18.68
CA ASP A 37 5.23 -14.33 17.57
C ASP A 37 5.16 -15.80 18.08
N ILE A 38 4.63 -16.71 17.25
CA ILE A 38 4.63 -18.15 17.52
C ILE A 38 6.06 -18.69 17.27
N PRO A 39 6.62 -19.55 18.14
CA PRO A 39 8.04 -19.96 18.09
C PRO A 39 8.53 -20.58 16.77
N ASP A 40 7.65 -21.24 16.01
CA ASP A 40 8.02 -22.05 14.83
C ASP A 40 7.93 -21.30 13.51
N ILE A 41 7.70 -19.99 13.54
CA ILE A 41 7.45 -19.22 12.33
C ILE A 41 8.76 -18.64 11.82
N LYS A 42 9.16 -19.16 10.64
CA LYS A 42 10.37 -18.78 9.91
C LYS A 42 10.45 -17.25 9.86
N LYS A 43 11.45 -16.71 10.58
CA LYS A 43 11.90 -15.30 10.67
C LYS A 43 10.84 -14.28 10.23
N SER A 44 10.13 -13.69 11.19
CA SER A 44 9.38 -12.45 10.96
C SER A 44 10.28 -11.41 10.29
N ASP A 45 9.72 -10.66 9.34
CA ASP A 45 10.40 -9.56 8.66
C ASP A 45 10.77 -8.51 9.69
N GLU A 46 12.01 -8.55 10.18
CA GLU A 46 12.51 -7.69 11.26
C GLU A 46 11.68 -7.72 12.57
N LYS A 47 12.36 -7.69 13.71
CA LYS A 47 11.69 -7.84 15.02
C LYS A 47 10.69 -6.73 15.37
N HIS A 48 10.76 -5.59 14.69
CA HIS A 48 10.05 -4.35 15.04
C HIS A 48 8.99 -3.95 13.99
N ASN A 49 8.72 -4.85 13.05
CA ASN A 49 7.63 -4.68 12.11
C ASN A 49 6.34 -5.21 12.70
N LEU A 50 5.41 -4.32 13.01
CA LEU A 50 4.09 -4.69 13.48
C LEU A 50 3.31 -5.44 12.40
N MET A 51 3.58 -5.19 11.11
CA MET A 51 2.91 -5.81 9.95
C MET A 51 3.95 -6.41 8.98
N PRO A 52 4.52 -7.59 9.29
CA PRO A 52 5.46 -8.30 8.44
C PRO A 52 4.80 -8.73 7.11
N SER A 53 5.61 -9.08 6.12
CA SER A 53 5.17 -9.45 4.77
C SER A 53 4.22 -10.65 4.75
N GLN A 54 4.39 -11.59 5.68
CA GLN A 54 3.48 -12.73 5.86
C GLN A 54 2.07 -12.27 6.25
N GLU A 55 1.95 -11.15 6.93
CA GLU A 55 0.68 -10.55 7.33
C GLU A 55 0.29 -9.33 6.51
N TYR A 56 1.00 -9.09 5.41
CA TYR A 56 0.62 -8.06 4.46
C TYR A 56 -0.79 -8.29 3.92
N PHE A 57 -1.19 -9.56 3.82
CA PHE A 57 -2.50 -10.01 3.38
C PHE A 57 -3.45 -10.10 4.57
N VAL A 58 -4.49 -9.28 4.55
CA VAL A 58 -5.58 -9.31 5.52
C VAL A 58 -6.79 -8.60 4.99
N PRO A 59 -7.97 -8.99 5.44
CA PRO A 59 -8.96 -8.00 5.83
C PRO A 59 -8.47 -7.21 7.05
N ILE A 60 -8.15 -5.93 6.81
CA ILE A 60 -7.42 -5.06 7.74
C ILE A 60 -8.09 -5.01 9.12
N ALA A 61 -9.41 -4.84 9.15
CA ALA A 61 -10.13 -4.65 10.39
C ALA A 61 -10.02 -5.86 11.32
N ALA A 62 -9.97 -7.06 10.74
CA ALA A 62 -9.94 -8.28 11.50
C ALA A 62 -8.58 -8.51 12.19
N LYS A 63 -7.43 -8.30 11.54
CA LYS A 63 -6.12 -8.34 12.26
C LYS A 63 -5.96 -7.17 13.23
N CYS A 64 -6.61 -6.04 13.00
CA CYS A 64 -6.60 -4.94 13.96
C CYS A 64 -7.38 -5.23 15.24
N LEU A 65 -8.49 -5.97 15.16
CA LEU A 65 -9.42 -6.17 16.28
C LEU A 65 -9.31 -7.56 16.94
N GLY A 66 -8.94 -8.58 16.20
CA GLY A 66 -8.97 -9.97 16.66
C GLY A 66 -10.33 -10.34 17.24
N GLU A 67 -10.33 -10.99 18.41
CA GLU A 67 -11.56 -11.43 19.09
C GLU A 67 -12.49 -10.29 19.54
N LYS A 68 -11.98 -9.04 19.64
CA LYS A 68 -12.80 -7.89 20.05
C LYS A 68 -13.91 -7.55 19.06
N ILE A 69 -13.80 -8.02 17.83
CA ILE A 69 -14.85 -7.90 16.80
C ILE A 69 -16.22 -8.39 17.28
N ASN A 70 -16.25 -9.43 18.13
CA ASN A 70 -17.48 -10.04 18.65
C ASN A 70 -18.04 -9.28 19.86
N GLN A 71 -17.26 -8.35 20.42
CA GLN A 71 -17.58 -7.66 21.69
C GLN A 71 -18.13 -6.24 21.47
N LEU A 72 -17.97 -5.67 20.27
CA LEU A 72 -18.27 -4.27 19.99
C LEU A 72 -19.44 -4.18 19.00
N ASP A 73 -20.63 -3.82 19.48
CA ASP A 73 -21.88 -3.90 18.69
C ASP A 73 -21.83 -3.14 17.35
N ASP A 74 -21.23 -1.95 17.30
CA ASP A 74 -21.11 -1.18 16.05
C ASP A 74 -20.20 -1.87 15.02
N ILE A 75 -19.12 -2.49 15.51
CA ILE A 75 -18.18 -3.24 14.70
C ILE A 75 -18.79 -4.58 14.29
N LYS A 76 -19.46 -5.25 15.23
CA LYS A 76 -20.22 -6.47 15.01
C LYS A 76 -21.26 -6.24 13.91
N LYS A 77 -21.99 -5.12 13.98
CA LYS A 77 -22.95 -4.69 12.96
C LYS A 77 -22.29 -4.38 11.61
N TYR A 78 -21.17 -3.67 11.59
CA TYR A 78 -20.36 -3.42 10.39
C TYR A 78 -20.04 -4.72 9.63
N PHE A 79 -19.54 -5.72 10.35
CA PHE A 79 -19.17 -7.01 9.77
C PHE A 79 -20.40 -7.85 9.39
N TYR A 80 -21.44 -7.80 10.21
CA TYR A 80 -22.73 -8.43 9.91
C TYR A 80 -23.34 -7.91 8.62
N ASP A 81 -23.31 -6.60 8.38
CA ASP A 81 -23.87 -6.03 7.16
C ASP A 81 -23.04 -6.47 5.94
N ARG A 82 -21.70 -6.44 6.02
CA ARG A 82 -20.83 -6.93 4.94
C ARG A 82 -21.07 -8.42 4.64
N TRP A 83 -21.24 -9.22 5.69
CA TRP A 83 -21.67 -10.62 5.62
C TRP A 83 -23.05 -10.76 4.94
N LYS A 84 -24.06 -10.01 5.40
CA LYS A 84 -25.45 -10.05 4.92
C LYS A 84 -25.60 -9.68 3.44
N TYR A 85 -24.77 -8.78 2.92
CA TYR A 85 -24.86 -8.31 1.54
C TYR A 85 -23.93 -9.06 0.56
N SER A 86 -23.11 -9.99 1.04
CA SER A 86 -22.32 -10.88 0.19
C SER A 86 -23.20 -11.99 -0.41
N LYS A 87 -23.31 -12.05 -1.75
CA LYS A 87 -24.39 -12.74 -2.49
C LYS A 87 -24.30 -14.29 -2.57
N LEU A 88 -23.98 -15.03 -1.51
CA LEU A 88 -23.88 -16.50 -1.62
C LEU A 88 -24.94 -17.29 -0.86
N ASP A 89 -25.29 -18.43 -1.46
CA ASP A 89 -26.33 -19.40 -1.07
C ASP A 89 -25.97 -20.25 0.18
N ASP A 90 -24.74 -20.13 0.71
CA ASP A 90 -24.22 -20.94 1.82
C ASP A 90 -24.64 -20.47 3.23
N ARG A 91 -25.62 -19.57 3.34
CA ARG A 91 -26.03 -18.94 4.62
C ARG A 91 -26.74 -19.88 5.60
N LYS A 92 -27.10 -21.10 5.21
CA LYS A 92 -27.98 -21.98 5.99
C LYS A 92 -27.31 -22.70 7.17
N ASN A 93 -25.98 -22.71 7.25
CA ASN A 93 -25.25 -23.54 8.22
C ASN A 93 -24.43 -22.75 9.27
N TYR A 94 -24.51 -21.43 9.31
CA TYR A 94 -23.64 -20.62 10.18
C TYR A 94 -24.37 -20.08 11.41
N GLU A 95 -23.84 -20.40 12.59
CA GLU A 95 -24.25 -19.81 13.85
C GLU A 95 -23.77 -18.35 13.93
N TYR A 96 -24.72 -17.42 14.06
CA TYR A 96 -24.55 -15.97 14.09
C TYR A 96 -23.65 -15.47 15.24
N ASP A 97 -23.45 -16.28 16.27
CA ASP A 97 -22.86 -15.85 17.53
C ASP A 97 -21.35 -15.56 17.43
N ASN A 98 -20.69 -16.03 16.37
CA ASN A 98 -19.27 -15.79 16.14
C ASN A 98 -19.03 -15.11 14.78
N LEU A 99 -19.36 -13.81 14.70
CA LEU A 99 -19.20 -13.04 13.47
C LEU A 99 -17.78 -13.05 12.93
N TRP A 100 -16.78 -13.09 13.83
CA TRP A 100 -15.39 -13.35 13.46
C TRP A 100 -15.28 -14.54 12.51
N ARG A 101 -15.77 -15.73 12.88
CA ARG A 101 -15.71 -16.93 12.04
C ARG A 101 -16.52 -16.74 10.75
N SER A 102 -17.76 -16.26 10.88
CA SER A 102 -18.67 -16.09 9.75
C SER A 102 -18.15 -15.11 8.69
N PHE A 103 -17.37 -14.10 9.07
CA PHE A 103 -16.77 -13.15 8.16
C PHE A 103 -15.77 -13.82 7.20
N TRP A 104 -15.07 -14.85 7.65
CA TRP A 104 -14.06 -15.59 6.88
C TRP A 104 -14.67 -16.68 6.02
N ASP A 105 -15.67 -17.35 6.56
CA ASP A 105 -16.44 -18.39 5.87
C ASP A 105 -17.15 -17.85 4.62
N ILE A 106 -17.51 -16.56 4.57
CA ILE A 106 -18.09 -15.94 3.36
C ILE A 106 -17.04 -15.32 2.42
N HIS A 107 -16.03 -16.13 2.10
CA HIS A 107 -15.03 -15.84 1.06
C HIS A 107 -14.12 -14.66 1.38
N CYS A 108 -13.73 -14.43 2.63
CA CYS A 108 -12.64 -13.50 2.96
C CYS A 108 -11.29 -14.22 3.17
N GLY A 109 -11.19 -15.46 2.69
CA GLY A 109 -10.02 -16.32 2.79
C GLY A 109 -10.08 -17.29 3.95
N SER A 110 -9.14 -18.23 3.98
CA SER A 110 -9.10 -19.24 5.05
C SER A 110 -8.86 -18.58 6.42
N GLU A 111 -9.46 -19.16 7.48
CA GLU A 111 -9.29 -18.71 8.86
C GLU A 111 -7.79 -18.64 9.27
N GLU A 112 -6.91 -19.43 8.66
CA GLU A 112 -5.47 -19.37 8.93
C GLU A 112 -4.84 -18.01 8.55
N TYR A 113 -5.18 -17.44 7.39
CA TYR A 113 -4.64 -16.15 6.93
C TYR A 113 -5.27 -14.94 7.64
N SER A 114 -6.42 -15.15 8.27
CA SER A 114 -7.15 -14.14 9.03
C SER A 114 -6.52 -13.77 10.36
N LYS A 115 -5.87 -14.76 10.98
CA LYS A 115 -5.32 -14.62 12.31
C LYS A 115 -4.00 -13.88 12.23
N MET A 116 -3.78 -13.06 13.24
CA MET A 116 -2.44 -12.62 13.54
C MET A 116 -1.59 -13.86 13.85
N ILE A 117 -0.42 -13.89 13.25
CA ILE A 117 0.61 -14.90 13.41
C ILE A 117 1.33 -14.63 14.74
N THR A 118 0.56 -14.77 15.81
CA THR A 118 0.94 -14.42 17.18
C THR A 118 0.37 -15.44 18.15
N LYS A 119 1.00 -15.56 19.32
CA LYS A 119 0.52 -16.36 20.44
C LYS A 119 -0.91 -15.93 20.77
N ASN A 120 -1.82 -16.90 20.83
CA ASN A 120 -3.25 -16.67 21.08
C ASN A 120 -3.90 -15.71 20.07
N TYR A 121 -3.32 -15.53 18.88
CA TYR A 121 -3.86 -14.68 17.82
C TYR A 121 -4.10 -13.22 18.24
N LEU A 122 -3.25 -12.70 19.13
CA LEU A 122 -3.28 -11.30 19.57
C LEU A 122 -3.32 -10.35 18.37
N SER A 123 -4.31 -9.46 18.38
CA SER A 123 -4.52 -8.45 17.35
C SER A 123 -3.40 -7.39 17.34
N TYR A 124 -3.28 -6.63 16.24
CA TYR A 124 -2.38 -5.47 16.22
C TYR A 124 -2.69 -4.49 17.37
N TYR A 125 -3.98 -4.29 17.68
CA TYR A 125 -4.36 -3.36 18.73
C TYR A 125 -4.00 -3.87 20.13
N ASP A 126 -4.16 -5.18 20.40
CA ASP A 126 -3.74 -5.78 21.67
C ASP A 126 -2.23 -5.66 21.89
N ILE A 127 -1.42 -5.88 20.85
CA ILE A 127 0.04 -5.68 20.90
C ILE A 127 0.39 -4.23 21.25
N LEU A 128 -0.34 -3.26 20.67
CA LEU A 128 -0.10 -1.85 20.93
C LEU A 128 -0.48 -1.46 22.37
N LYS A 129 -1.55 -2.04 22.95
CA LYS A 129 -1.96 -1.73 24.34
C LYS A 129 -0.90 -2.03 25.39
N ASP A 130 -0.10 -3.08 25.16
CA ASP A 130 1.00 -3.44 26.06
C ASP A 130 2.13 -2.40 26.12
N ASN A 131 2.09 -1.39 25.24
CA ASN A 131 3.11 -0.36 25.13
C ASN A 131 2.42 1.02 25.18
N PRO A 132 2.69 1.88 26.17
CA PRO A 132 2.14 3.23 26.14
C PRO A 132 2.87 4.11 25.10
N ASN A 133 2.17 5.15 24.62
CA ASN A 133 2.71 6.21 23.76
C ASN A 133 3.31 5.71 22.42
N ASN A 134 2.53 4.99 21.63
CA ASN A 134 2.99 4.46 20.35
C ASN A 134 3.02 5.52 19.23
N ILE A 135 4.07 5.47 18.40
CA ILE A 135 4.15 6.15 17.10
C ILE A 135 4.21 5.07 16.01
N LEU A 136 3.30 5.14 15.05
CA LEU A 136 3.23 4.20 13.93
C LEU A 136 3.82 4.85 12.67
N ILE A 137 4.79 4.19 12.05
CA ILE A 137 5.37 4.62 10.76
C ILE A 137 5.09 3.54 9.74
N ALA A 138 4.34 3.84 8.70
CA ALA A 138 3.74 2.82 7.86
C ALA A 138 3.94 3.07 6.37
N TYR A 139 4.20 2.00 5.61
CA TYR A 139 4.46 2.05 4.18
C TYR A 139 3.38 1.34 3.36
N SER A 140 2.98 1.92 2.21
CA SER A 140 1.98 1.32 1.31
C SER A 140 0.65 1.08 2.07
N GLN A 141 0.02 -0.08 1.90
CA GLN A 141 -1.20 -0.45 2.62
C GLN A 141 -1.06 -0.37 4.15
N GLY A 142 0.15 -0.47 4.71
CA GLY A 142 0.37 -0.28 6.14
C GLY A 142 -0.13 1.08 6.64
N GLY A 143 -0.15 2.11 5.79
CA GLY A 143 -0.73 3.40 6.15
C GLY A 143 -2.23 3.34 6.45
N LEU A 144 -3.00 2.55 5.69
CA LEU A 144 -4.41 2.34 5.97
C LEU A 144 -4.61 1.58 7.29
N VAL A 145 -3.79 0.55 7.53
CA VAL A 145 -3.77 -0.19 8.81
C VAL A 145 -3.49 0.75 9.99
N ALA A 146 -2.44 1.57 9.89
CA ALA A 146 -2.06 2.52 10.94
C ALA A 146 -3.15 3.57 11.20
N ARG A 147 -3.80 4.07 10.16
CA ARG A 147 -4.94 5.00 10.29
C ARG A 147 -6.14 4.34 10.94
N TYR A 148 -6.45 3.10 10.58
CA TYR A 148 -7.54 2.36 11.21
C TYR A 148 -7.26 2.09 12.69
N LEU A 149 -6.02 1.71 13.05
CA LEU A 149 -5.59 1.58 14.45
C LEU A 149 -5.72 2.90 15.22
N ALA A 150 -5.38 4.03 14.60
CA ALA A 150 -5.59 5.35 15.21
C ALA A 150 -7.07 5.67 15.42
N TYR A 151 -7.93 5.36 14.44
CA TYR A 151 -9.39 5.47 14.59
C TYR A 151 -9.88 4.64 15.77
N LEU A 152 -9.50 3.36 15.85
CA LEU A 152 -9.87 2.47 16.95
C LEU A 152 -9.42 3.04 18.30
N SER A 153 -8.18 3.50 18.39
CA SER A 153 -7.62 4.06 19.61
C SER A 153 -8.35 5.32 20.09
N GLU A 154 -8.79 6.19 19.18
CA GLU A 154 -9.37 7.49 19.55
C GLU A 154 -10.89 7.43 19.71
N TYR A 155 -11.58 6.69 18.84
CA TYR A 155 -13.04 6.75 18.73
C TYR A 155 -13.78 5.52 19.25
N VAL A 156 -13.18 4.34 19.16
CA VAL A 156 -13.84 3.09 19.57
C VAL A 156 -13.50 2.75 21.00
N PHE A 157 -12.21 2.61 21.30
CA PHE A 157 -11.77 2.24 22.65
C PHE A 157 -11.64 3.45 23.57
N ASN A 158 -11.48 4.65 22.99
CA ASN A 158 -11.47 5.94 23.69
C ASN A 158 -10.65 5.91 24.99
N GLU A 159 -9.46 5.32 24.95
CA GLU A 159 -8.68 5.11 26.16
C GLU A 159 -8.15 6.44 26.71
N GLU A 160 -8.35 6.68 28.02
CA GLU A 160 -7.91 7.89 28.71
C GLU A 160 -6.41 8.14 28.49
N ASN A 161 -5.61 7.07 28.55
CA ASN A 161 -4.16 7.07 28.28
C ASN A 161 -3.86 6.56 26.87
N LYS A 162 -4.40 7.25 25.85
CA LYS A 162 -4.26 6.96 24.40
C LYS A 162 -3.03 6.12 24.03
N VAL A 163 -3.29 4.92 23.54
CA VAL A 163 -2.31 3.96 23.04
C VAL A 163 -1.46 4.55 21.93
N ILE A 164 -2.07 5.26 20.98
CA ILE A 164 -1.38 5.82 19.80
C ILE A 164 -1.29 7.35 19.94
N LYS A 165 -0.12 7.90 19.65
CA LYS A 165 0.15 9.35 19.67
C LYS A 165 0.39 9.94 18.30
N ALA A 166 0.97 9.17 17.37
CA ALA A 166 1.17 9.65 16.01
C ALA A 166 1.12 8.54 14.95
N VAL A 167 0.71 8.91 13.74
CA VAL A 167 0.73 8.08 12.53
C VAL A 167 1.46 8.81 11.40
N ILE A 168 2.51 8.21 10.88
CA ILE A 168 3.25 8.70 9.71
C ILE A 168 3.04 7.69 8.57
N THR A 169 2.45 8.14 7.48
CA THR A 169 2.22 7.29 6.29
C THR A 169 3.23 7.62 5.19
N LEU A 170 3.69 6.60 4.47
CA LEU A 170 4.67 6.70 3.39
C LEU A 170 4.12 5.92 2.20
N ASN A 171 4.03 6.57 1.03
CA ASN A 171 3.57 5.92 -0.20
C ASN A 171 2.25 5.12 -0.02
N SER A 172 1.38 5.59 0.86
CA SER A 172 0.28 4.79 1.39
C SER A 172 -1.00 5.02 0.63
N SER A 173 -1.80 3.98 0.40
CA SER A 173 -3.09 4.06 -0.31
C SER A 173 -4.19 4.65 0.60
N ASN A 174 -4.12 5.94 0.87
CA ASN A 174 -4.97 6.64 1.85
C ASN A 174 -6.42 6.87 1.36
N PHE A 175 -6.61 6.92 0.04
CA PHE A 175 -7.92 7.00 -0.61
C PHE A 175 -8.19 5.82 -1.55
N GLY A 176 -7.48 4.70 -1.38
CA GLY A 176 -7.60 3.53 -2.24
C GLY A 176 -6.61 3.51 -3.41
N SER A 177 -6.89 2.70 -4.42
CA SER A 177 -6.06 2.52 -5.62
C SER A 177 -6.92 2.04 -6.81
N PRO A 178 -6.66 2.52 -8.03
CA PRO A 178 -7.28 1.98 -9.25
C PRO A 178 -7.01 0.49 -9.47
N LEU A 179 -5.91 -0.04 -8.90
CA LEU A 179 -5.58 -1.47 -8.94
C LEU A 179 -6.49 -2.33 -8.04
N ALA A 180 -7.37 -1.71 -7.26
CA ALA A 180 -8.36 -2.38 -6.41
C ALA A 180 -9.77 -2.38 -7.01
N ASN A 181 -9.99 -1.62 -8.10
CA ASN A 181 -11.28 -1.56 -8.76
C ASN A 181 -11.33 -2.62 -9.87
N THR A 182 -12.17 -3.64 -9.68
CA THR A 182 -12.34 -4.76 -10.60
C THR A 182 -12.81 -4.32 -11.99
N ASN A 183 -13.54 -3.21 -12.08
CA ASN A 183 -13.98 -2.66 -13.35
C ASN A 183 -12.82 -2.12 -14.20
N ASN A 184 -11.65 -1.88 -13.58
CA ASN A 184 -10.45 -1.47 -14.30
C ASN A 184 -9.66 -2.64 -14.90
N ALA A 185 -9.98 -3.90 -14.56
CA ALA A 185 -9.13 -5.06 -14.88
C ALA A 185 -8.76 -5.16 -16.37
N GLU A 186 -9.77 -5.20 -17.25
CA GLU A 186 -9.57 -5.31 -18.70
C GLU A 186 -8.83 -4.09 -19.26
N THR A 187 -9.24 -2.88 -18.85
CA THR A 187 -8.62 -1.64 -19.32
C THR A 187 -7.13 -1.57 -18.93
N ILE A 188 -6.80 -2.01 -17.72
CA ILE A 188 -5.43 -2.03 -17.22
C ILE A 188 -4.60 -3.09 -17.94
N ILE A 189 -5.13 -4.27 -18.22
CA ILE A 189 -4.41 -5.30 -18.98
C ILE A 189 -4.17 -4.87 -20.43
N ASP A 190 -5.18 -4.37 -21.11
CA ASP A 190 -5.04 -3.86 -22.48
C ASP A 190 -3.96 -2.78 -22.57
N SER A 191 -3.89 -1.94 -21.53
CA SER A 191 -2.91 -0.87 -21.41
C SER A 191 -1.52 -1.37 -21.04
N ALA A 192 -1.43 -2.38 -20.18
CA ALA A 192 -0.17 -3.04 -19.87
C ALA A 192 0.41 -3.70 -21.12
N ILE A 193 -0.39 -4.47 -21.88
CA ILE A 193 -0.01 -5.07 -23.17
C ILE A 193 0.49 -3.97 -24.12
N THR A 194 -0.27 -2.90 -24.28
CA THR A 194 0.10 -1.75 -25.12
C THR A 194 1.41 -1.10 -24.68
N SER A 195 1.60 -0.93 -23.37
CA SER A 195 2.79 -0.33 -22.78
C SER A 195 4.01 -1.23 -23.01
N PHE A 196 3.90 -2.54 -22.77
CA PHE A 196 4.98 -3.49 -23.03
C PHE A 196 5.33 -3.59 -24.52
N ASN A 197 4.35 -3.60 -25.41
CA ASN A 197 4.59 -3.55 -26.85
C ASN A 197 5.33 -2.27 -27.26
N THR A 198 4.97 -1.15 -26.65
CA THR A 198 5.65 0.14 -26.85
C THR A 198 7.11 0.08 -26.39
N LEU A 199 7.43 -0.63 -25.30
CA LEU A 199 8.82 -0.83 -24.85
C LEU A 199 9.69 -1.52 -25.91
N ILE A 200 9.11 -2.39 -26.73
CA ILE A 200 9.79 -3.11 -27.82
C ILE A 200 9.51 -2.52 -29.21
N SER A 201 9.13 -1.23 -29.27
CA SER A 201 8.87 -0.49 -30.51
C SER A 201 7.68 -0.98 -31.36
N LEU A 202 6.81 -1.83 -30.81
CA LEU A 202 5.59 -2.29 -31.47
C LEU A 202 4.40 -1.35 -31.20
N TYR A 203 4.55 -0.10 -31.63
CA TYR A 203 3.58 0.95 -31.32
C TYR A 203 2.18 0.68 -31.88
N PRO A 204 1.10 1.04 -31.17
CA PRO A 204 -0.28 0.78 -31.61
C PRO A 204 -0.66 1.32 -32.98
N GLN A 205 -0.13 2.49 -33.36
CA GLN A 205 -0.41 3.09 -34.67
C GLN A 205 0.27 2.33 -35.83
N ASP A 206 1.44 1.74 -35.58
CA ASP A 206 2.23 1.02 -36.58
C ASP A 206 1.81 -0.48 -36.62
N PHE A 207 1.42 -1.04 -35.47
CA PHE A 207 1.12 -2.46 -35.26
C PHE A 207 -0.31 -2.68 -34.72
N LYS A 208 -1.29 -1.99 -35.29
CA LYS A 208 -2.69 -2.00 -34.81
C LYS A 208 -3.29 -3.40 -34.74
N HIS A 209 -3.13 -4.21 -35.79
CA HIS A 209 -3.68 -5.56 -35.84
C HIS A 209 -3.05 -6.49 -34.80
N PHE A 210 -1.73 -6.39 -34.61
CA PHE A 210 -1.01 -7.18 -33.63
C PHE A 210 -1.40 -6.80 -32.20
N ASN A 211 -1.46 -5.49 -31.87
CA ASN A 211 -1.91 -5.03 -30.56
C ASN A 211 -3.34 -5.49 -30.27
N LYS A 212 -4.27 -5.29 -31.21
CA LYS A 212 -5.67 -5.75 -31.06
C LYS A 212 -5.78 -7.26 -30.95
N TYR A 213 -4.94 -8.01 -31.68
CA TYR A 213 -4.89 -9.46 -31.58
C TYR A 213 -4.49 -9.89 -30.16
N LEU A 214 -3.43 -9.29 -29.59
CA LEU A 214 -2.99 -9.61 -28.23
C LEU A 214 -4.05 -9.24 -27.18
N GLN A 215 -4.62 -8.04 -27.26
CA GLN A 215 -5.71 -7.58 -26.36
C GLN A 215 -6.92 -8.53 -26.40
N ASN A 216 -7.32 -8.98 -27.59
CA ASN A 216 -8.43 -9.92 -27.74
C ASN A 216 -8.11 -11.36 -27.30
N LYS A 217 -6.83 -11.71 -27.15
CA LYS A 217 -6.38 -13.09 -26.89
C LYS A 217 -5.88 -13.33 -25.48
N ILE A 218 -5.48 -12.27 -24.79
CA ILE A 218 -4.92 -12.36 -23.44
C ILE A 218 -5.97 -11.82 -22.47
N ASP A 219 -6.67 -12.72 -21.79
CA ASP A 219 -7.59 -12.37 -20.70
C ASP A 219 -6.76 -12.00 -19.45
N PHE A 220 -7.24 -11.04 -18.68
CA PHE A 220 -6.67 -10.71 -17.37
C PHE A 220 -6.55 -11.95 -16.46
N LYS A 221 -7.51 -12.87 -16.50
CA LYS A 221 -7.48 -14.12 -15.71
C LYS A 221 -6.28 -15.00 -16.03
N ASP A 222 -5.88 -15.05 -17.30
CA ASP A 222 -4.72 -15.83 -17.73
C ASP A 222 -3.42 -15.22 -17.20
N ILE A 223 -3.29 -13.89 -17.30
CA ILE A 223 -2.14 -13.16 -16.73
C ILE A 223 -2.06 -13.37 -15.22
N TYR A 224 -3.19 -13.23 -14.51
CA TYR A 224 -3.24 -13.44 -13.08
C TYR A 224 -2.82 -14.88 -12.71
N GLY A 225 -3.33 -15.88 -13.43
CA GLY A 225 -2.96 -17.29 -13.27
C GLY A 225 -1.47 -17.56 -13.49
N ILE A 226 -0.85 -16.94 -14.51
CA ILE A 226 0.60 -17.03 -14.76
C ILE A 226 1.38 -16.52 -13.54
N PHE A 227 1.05 -15.34 -13.01
CA PHE A 227 1.76 -14.80 -11.86
C PHE A 227 1.51 -15.60 -10.58
N GLN A 228 0.33 -16.19 -10.40
CA GLN A 228 0.06 -17.09 -9.28
C GLN A 228 0.94 -18.35 -9.35
N ASN A 229 1.03 -18.99 -10.52
CA ASN A 229 1.86 -20.18 -10.70
C ASN A 229 3.35 -19.87 -10.58
N LEU A 230 3.81 -18.78 -11.20
CA LEU A 230 5.20 -18.32 -11.07
C LEU A 230 5.56 -18.02 -9.61
N ASN A 231 4.65 -17.41 -8.84
CA ASN A 231 4.88 -17.16 -7.42
C ASN A 231 5.02 -18.48 -6.63
N LYS A 232 4.17 -19.48 -6.90
CA LYS A 232 4.26 -20.82 -6.28
C LYS A 232 5.59 -21.51 -6.62
N ASP A 233 5.98 -21.47 -7.90
CA ASP A 233 7.24 -22.08 -8.36
C ASP A 233 8.44 -21.40 -7.71
N LEU A 234 8.41 -20.06 -7.60
CA LEU A 234 9.43 -19.29 -6.91
C LEU A 234 9.44 -19.56 -5.40
N GLU A 235 8.30 -19.73 -4.74
CA GLU A 235 8.23 -20.13 -3.32
C GLU A 235 8.88 -21.51 -3.11
N ASN A 236 8.60 -22.46 -4.00
CA ASN A 236 9.19 -23.80 -4.00
C ASN A 236 10.67 -23.83 -4.40
N PHE A 237 11.17 -22.76 -5.03
CA PHE A 237 12.58 -22.56 -5.34
C PHE A 237 13.37 -22.21 -4.04
N ASP A 238 13.40 -23.14 -3.09
CA ASP A 238 14.01 -22.99 -1.76
C ASP A 238 15.37 -23.72 -1.69
N GLY A 239 16.28 -23.36 -2.59
CA GLY A 239 17.68 -23.78 -2.49
C GLY A 239 18.42 -23.00 -1.40
N ASN A 240 19.24 -23.67 -0.60
CA ASN A 240 20.05 -23.07 0.47
C ASN A 240 21.01 -21.94 0.02
N ASN A 241 21.14 -21.71 -1.29
CA ASN A 241 21.96 -20.65 -1.92
C ASN A 241 21.12 -19.77 -2.86
N GLN A 242 19.97 -19.24 -2.42
CA GLN A 242 19.25 -18.24 -3.22
C GLN A 242 20.12 -17.00 -3.44
N THR A 243 20.41 -16.71 -4.70
CA THR A 243 21.07 -15.47 -5.09
C THR A 243 20.17 -14.28 -4.75
N GLU A 244 20.79 -13.12 -4.57
CA GLU A 244 20.07 -11.85 -4.39
C GLU A 244 19.11 -11.57 -5.56
N SER A 245 19.45 -12.03 -6.76
CA SER A 245 18.57 -11.96 -7.94
C SER A 245 17.26 -12.72 -7.74
N ILE A 246 17.33 -13.94 -7.21
CA ILE A 246 16.15 -14.77 -6.97
C ILE A 246 15.26 -14.15 -5.89
N LYS A 247 15.85 -13.62 -4.81
CA LYS A 247 15.10 -12.92 -3.75
C LYS A 247 14.38 -11.69 -4.29
N ASN A 248 15.06 -10.90 -5.13
CA ASN A 248 14.47 -9.73 -5.77
C ASN A 248 13.36 -10.12 -6.75
N MET A 249 13.54 -11.19 -7.53
CA MET A 249 12.49 -11.72 -8.40
C MET A 249 11.27 -12.21 -7.60
N LYS A 250 11.49 -12.98 -6.52
CA LYS A 250 10.43 -13.40 -5.58
C LYS A 250 9.64 -12.19 -5.06
N SER A 251 10.35 -11.18 -4.56
CA SER A 251 9.73 -9.96 -4.03
C SER A 251 8.92 -9.22 -5.09
N PHE A 252 9.47 -9.11 -6.31
CA PHE A 252 8.80 -8.46 -7.43
C PHE A 252 7.54 -9.20 -7.88
N VAL A 253 7.63 -10.51 -8.12
CA VAL A 253 6.48 -11.35 -8.53
C VAL A 253 5.41 -11.35 -7.44
N SER A 254 5.77 -11.47 -6.17
CA SER A 254 4.83 -11.36 -5.05
C SER A 254 4.13 -9.99 -5.04
N SER A 255 4.86 -8.91 -5.31
CA SER A 255 4.29 -7.55 -5.41
C SER A 255 3.33 -7.41 -6.60
N LEU A 256 3.68 -7.95 -7.77
CA LEU A 256 2.79 -7.94 -8.93
C LEU A 256 1.53 -8.76 -8.69
N LYS A 257 1.67 -9.99 -8.15
CA LYS A 257 0.53 -10.83 -7.75
C LYS A 257 -0.40 -10.04 -6.82
N LYS A 258 0.15 -9.35 -5.80
CA LYS A 258 -0.63 -8.50 -4.89
C LYS A 258 -1.44 -7.44 -5.63
N TRP A 259 -0.83 -6.72 -6.55
CA TRP A 259 -1.51 -5.67 -7.29
C TRP A 259 -2.61 -6.22 -8.21
N LEU A 260 -2.30 -7.31 -8.93
CA LEU A 260 -3.28 -7.96 -9.81
C LEU A 260 -4.45 -8.58 -9.02
N SER A 261 -4.20 -9.05 -7.79
CA SER A 261 -5.24 -9.66 -6.97
C SER A 261 -6.40 -8.69 -6.66
N GLY A 262 -6.13 -7.38 -6.53
CA GLY A 262 -7.19 -6.37 -6.36
C GLY A 262 -8.12 -6.29 -7.58
N LEU A 263 -7.54 -6.27 -8.78
CA LEU A 263 -8.29 -6.30 -10.04
C LEU A 263 -9.09 -7.60 -10.22
N HIS A 264 -8.61 -8.71 -9.65
CA HIS A 264 -9.28 -10.00 -9.68
C HIS A 264 -10.41 -10.13 -8.65
N ASN A 265 -10.60 -9.14 -7.78
CA ASN A 265 -11.47 -9.26 -6.60
C ASN A 265 -11.06 -10.42 -5.69
N ASP A 266 -9.75 -10.66 -5.56
CA ASP A 266 -9.26 -11.66 -4.64
C ASP A 266 -9.43 -11.15 -3.21
N LYS A 267 -10.45 -11.69 -2.55
CA LYS A 267 -10.88 -11.27 -1.21
C LYS A 267 -9.92 -11.73 -0.11
N ASP A 268 -9.02 -12.66 -0.43
CA ASP A 268 -7.98 -13.12 0.49
C ASP A 268 -6.84 -12.10 0.55
N THR A 269 -6.88 -11.07 -0.29
CA THR A 269 -5.90 -10.00 -0.31
C THR A 269 -6.49 -8.69 0.17
N ALA A 270 -5.63 -7.95 0.86
CA ALA A 270 -5.99 -6.65 1.43
C ALA A 270 -6.17 -5.56 0.37
N PHE A 271 -5.83 -5.85 -0.89
CA PHE A 271 -6.02 -4.91 -1.98
C PHE A 271 -7.51 -4.74 -2.31
N SER A 272 -8.36 -5.72 -1.95
CA SER A 272 -9.81 -5.62 -2.11
C SER A 272 -10.46 -4.51 -1.26
N ASP A 273 -9.87 -4.14 -0.11
CA ASP A 273 -10.34 -3.03 0.75
C ASP A 273 -9.85 -1.64 0.27
N LEU A 274 -9.11 -1.59 -0.85
CA LEU A 274 -8.51 -0.36 -1.38
C LEU A 274 -9.30 0.23 -2.56
N ASN A 275 -10.53 -0.21 -2.83
CA ASN A 275 -11.33 0.40 -3.89
C ASN A 275 -11.81 1.79 -3.42
N ILE A 276 -11.50 2.86 -4.16
CA ILE A 276 -11.92 4.22 -3.80
C ILE A 276 -13.45 4.35 -3.67
N PHE A 277 -14.21 3.54 -4.42
CA PHE A 277 -15.67 3.53 -4.36
C PHE A 277 -16.21 2.98 -3.04
N ASP A 278 -15.38 2.29 -2.25
CA ASP A 278 -15.76 1.89 -0.90
C ASP A 278 -15.89 3.08 0.06
N ILE A 279 -15.44 4.29 -0.29
CA ILE A 279 -15.71 5.50 0.51
C ILE A 279 -17.22 5.77 0.62
N ASP A 280 -18.04 5.36 -0.35
CA ASP A 280 -19.50 5.46 -0.27
C ASP A 280 -20.14 4.38 0.61
N ASN A 281 -19.39 3.33 0.92
CA ASN A 281 -19.83 2.25 1.77
C ASN A 281 -19.52 2.60 3.23
N LYS A 282 -20.56 2.92 4.02
CA LYS A 282 -20.46 3.17 5.47
C LYS A 282 -19.82 2.04 6.27
N ASN A 283 -19.76 0.85 5.67
CA ASN A 283 -19.11 -0.33 6.20
C ASN A 283 -17.77 -0.60 5.52
N SER A 284 -17.03 0.41 5.08
CA SER A 284 -15.65 0.25 4.63
C SER A 284 -14.65 0.94 5.56
N ILE A 285 -13.45 0.39 5.61
CA ILE A 285 -12.35 0.98 6.38
C ILE A 285 -11.97 2.34 5.79
N LEU A 286 -11.99 2.46 4.46
CA LEU A 286 -11.71 3.71 3.76
C LEU A 286 -12.70 4.81 4.14
N GLU A 287 -14.01 4.52 4.17
CA GLU A 287 -15.02 5.48 4.64
C GLU A 287 -14.73 5.87 6.08
N THR A 288 -14.51 4.88 6.95
CA THR A 288 -14.37 5.09 8.39
C THR A 288 -13.19 6.01 8.69
N VAL A 289 -12.01 5.75 8.13
CA VAL A 289 -10.80 6.54 8.43
C VAL A 289 -10.76 7.90 7.73
N ASN A 290 -11.56 8.10 6.69
CA ASN A 290 -11.62 9.37 5.97
C ASN A 290 -12.70 10.31 6.53
N ASN A 291 -13.79 9.76 7.08
CA ASN A 291 -14.82 10.55 7.76
C ASN A 291 -14.52 10.82 9.24
N ASN A 292 -13.67 10.01 9.87
CA ASN A 292 -13.29 10.16 11.28
C ASN A 292 -11.81 10.50 11.42
N LEU A 293 -11.43 11.68 10.94
CA LEU A 293 -10.05 12.15 11.04
C LEU A 293 -9.63 12.30 12.51
N PRO A 294 -8.42 11.88 12.91
CA PRO A 294 -8.00 12.00 14.29
C PRO A 294 -8.03 13.46 14.75
N LYS A 295 -8.49 13.72 15.98
CA LYS A 295 -8.48 15.06 16.60
C LYS A 295 -7.34 15.24 17.56
N LYS A 296 -6.87 14.14 18.16
CA LYS A 296 -5.86 14.16 19.23
C LYS A 296 -4.57 13.43 18.87
N ILE A 297 -4.61 12.55 17.88
CA ILE A 297 -3.43 11.84 17.37
C ILE A 297 -2.77 12.69 16.27
N TYR A 298 -1.45 12.85 16.32
CA TYR A 298 -0.71 13.56 15.27
C TYR A 298 -0.61 12.72 14.01
N TYR A 299 -0.71 13.33 12.83
CA TYR A 299 -0.55 12.57 11.59
C TYR A 299 0.07 13.36 10.44
N GLY A 300 0.84 12.67 9.61
CA GLY A 300 1.53 13.22 8.45
C GLY A 300 1.75 12.18 7.36
N GLY A 301 1.83 12.63 6.11
CA GLY A 301 1.94 11.74 4.94
C GLY A 301 3.11 12.11 4.05
N VAL A 302 3.82 11.12 3.53
CA VAL A 302 4.80 11.29 2.45
C VAL A 302 4.25 10.62 1.21
N ALA A 303 4.09 11.41 0.14
CA ALA A 303 3.56 10.97 -1.13
C ALA A 303 4.65 11.03 -2.20
N SER A 304 4.73 9.98 -3.02
CA SER A 304 5.74 9.79 -4.05
C SER A 304 5.23 10.17 -5.43
N THR A 305 6.07 10.82 -6.24
CA THR A 305 5.70 11.27 -7.60
C THR A 305 6.66 10.85 -8.70
N ASP A 306 7.69 10.06 -8.41
CA ASP A 306 8.61 9.59 -9.46
C ASP A 306 7.90 8.57 -10.35
N ASN A 307 7.59 9.01 -11.57
CA ASN A 307 6.97 8.20 -12.61
C ASN A 307 7.93 7.88 -13.76
N ASP A 308 9.26 7.85 -13.51
CA ASP A 308 10.23 7.39 -14.49
C ASP A 308 10.45 5.86 -14.38
N PHE A 309 9.97 5.12 -15.38
CA PHE A 309 10.13 3.66 -15.46
C PHE A 309 11.60 3.23 -15.44
N LYS A 310 12.54 4.10 -15.85
CA LYS A 310 13.98 3.81 -15.75
C LYS A 310 14.37 3.45 -14.32
N ASN A 311 13.82 4.14 -13.32
CA ASN A 311 14.14 3.87 -11.91
C ASN A 311 13.58 2.53 -11.44
N VAL A 312 12.40 2.14 -11.93
CA VAL A 312 11.85 0.79 -11.71
C VAL A 312 12.74 -0.25 -12.36
N PHE A 313 13.11 -0.07 -13.62
CA PHE A 313 13.98 -0.98 -14.37
C PHE A 313 15.37 -1.11 -13.73
N TYR A 314 16.01 0.00 -13.32
CA TYR A 314 17.29 -0.03 -12.60
C TYR A 314 17.20 -0.77 -11.28
N SER A 315 16.09 -0.60 -10.55
CA SER A 315 15.88 -1.29 -9.28
C SER A 315 15.76 -2.81 -9.45
N LEU A 316 15.14 -3.27 -10.55
CA LEU A 316 15.06 -4.69 -10.90
C LEU A 316 16.42 -5.25 -11.34
N LEU A 317 17.16 -4.50 -12.16
CA LEU A 317 18.46 -4.95 -12.66
C LEU A 317 19.58 -4.94 -11.61
N ARG A 318 19.48 -4.15 -10.54
CA ARG A 318 20.43 -4.21 -9.41
C ARG A 318 20.50 -5.59 -8.76
N GLY A 319 19.41 -6.37 -8.83
CA GLY A 319 19.40 -7.76 -8.36
C GLY A 319 20.29 -8.68 -9.20
N VAL A 320 20.61 -8.31 -10.44
CA VAL A 320 21.52 -9.06 -11.33
C VAL A 320 22.92 -8.46 -11.17
N ASN A 321 23.79 -9.18 -10.48
CA ASN A 321 25.09 -8.76 -9.91
C ASN A 321 26.16 -8.10 -10.83
N PHE A 322 25.84 -7.50 -11.98
CA PHE A 322 26.87 -7.24 -12.99
C PHE A 322 26.89 -5.92 -13.76
N ILE A 323 26.05 -4.93 -13.48
CA ILE A 323 26.09 -3.70 -14.28
C ILE A 323 26.07 -2.43 -13.44
N LEU A 324 27.19 -1.68 -13.46
CA LEU A 324 27.28 -0.31 -12.93
C LEU A 324 26.07 0.50 -13.43
N PRO A 325 25.40 1.32 -12.58
CA PRO A 325 24.29 2.17 -13.01
C PRO A 325 24.61 3.03 -14.26
N GLY A 326 25.88 3.42 -14.43
CA GLY A 326 26.36 4.12 -15.62
C GLY A 326 26.29 3.30 -16.91
N PHE A 327 26.58 1.99 -16.86
CA PHE A 327 26.52 1.11 -18.02
C PHE A 327 25.08 0.78 -18.39
N VAL A 328 24.16 0.58 -17.43
CA VAL A 328 22.72 0.43 -17.76
C VAL A 328 22.18 1.72 -18.38
N ARG A 329 22.57 2.90 -17.86
CA ARG A 329 22.20 4.20 -18.44
C ARG A 329 22.68 4.36 -19.89
N LEU A 330 23.94 4.00 -20.16
CA LEU A 330 24.51 4.00 -21.51
C LEU A 330 23.82 2.99 -22.41
N PHE A 331 23.54 1.79 -21.89
CA PHE A 331 22.84 0.72 -22.60
C PHE A 331 21.44 1.18 -23.01
N ILE A 332 20.62 1.69 -22.09
CA ILE A 332 19.26 2.19 -22.41
C ILE A 332 19.31 3.36 -23.41
N LYS A 333 20.31 4.24 -23.29
CA LYS A 333 20.43 5.40 -24.18
C LYS A 333 20.79 4.97 -25.62
N ASN A 334 21.64 3.96 -25.77
CA ASN A 334 22.20 3.56 -27.06
C ASN A 334 21.47 2.36 -27.70
N MET A 335 20.68 1.61 -26.92
CA MET A 335 19.91 0.47 -27.40
C MET A 335 18.79 0.95 -28.32
N LYS A 336 18.68 0.31 -29.47
CA LYS A 336 17.56 0.46 -30.39
C LYS A 336 16.78 -0.84 -30.47
N ILE A 337 15.47 -0.72 -30.63
CA ILE A 337 14.59 -1.85 -30.95
C ILE A 337 13.80 -1.41 -32.19
N LEU A 338 13.85 -2.21 -33.26
CA LEU A 338 13.25 -1.85 -34.56
C LEU A 338 13.62 -0.41 -34.99
N ASP A 339 14.92 -0.11 -34.95
CA ASP A 339 15.53 1.20 -35.26
C ASP A 339 15.11 2.39 -34.39
N LYS A 340 14.21 2.22 -33.42
CA LYS A 340 13.81 3.28 -32.49
C LYS A 340 14.62 3.21 -31.18
N PRO A 341 15.09 4.34 -30.63
CA PRO A 341 15.81 4.34 -29.35
C PRO A 341 14.94 3.85 -28.20
N LEU A 342 15.45 2.97 -27.34
CA LEU A 342 14.72 2.50 -26.16
C LEU A 342 14.32 3.66 -25.23
N ALA A 343 15.10 4.74 -25.19
CA ALA A 343 14.72 5.96 -24.47
C ALA A 343 13.40 6.57 -24.95
N GLU A 344 13.12 6.55 -26.26
CA GLU A 344 11.84 7.01 -26.83
C GLU A 344 10.70 6.07 -26.43
N ASN A 345 10.95 4.76 -26.51
CA ASN A 345 9.99 3.74 -26.09
C ASN A 345 9.59 3.89 -24.61
N VAL A 346 10.57 4.16 -23.73
CA VAL A 346 10.33 4.38 -22.30
C VAL A 346 9.49 5.66 -22.05
N ILE A 347 9.72 6.73 -22.81
CA ILE A 347 8.90 7.95 -22.71
C ILE A 347 7.45 7.63 -23.05
N LYS A 348 7.20 6.91 -24.16
CA LYS A 348 5.86 6.53 -24.58
C LYS A 348 5.21 5.51 -23.64
N PHE A 349 5.99 4.57 -23.10
CA PHE A 349 5.54 3.67 -22.01
C PHE A 349 5.02 4.48 -20.82
N ASN A 350 5.79 5.44 -20.31
CA ASN A 350 5.38 6.28 -19.18
C ASN A 350 4.10 7.08 -19.50
N GLN A 351 3.94 7.53 -20.75
CA GLN A 351 2.73 8.24 -21.19
C GLN A 351 1.49 7.34 -21.16
N ILE A 352 1.58 6.12 -21.70
CA ILE A 352 0.44 5.19 -21.70
C ILE A 352 0.11 4.77 -20.26
N PHE A 353 1.13 4.50 -19.44
CA PHE A 353 0.97 4.07 -18.06
C PHE A 353 0.21 5.12 -17.22
N LYS A 354 0.62 6.40 -17.29
CA LYS A 354 -0.06 7.47 -16.55
C LYS A 354 -1.45 7.78 -17.08
N ASP A 355 -1.68 7.64 -18.38
CA ASP A 355 -2.95 8.07 -19.00
C ASP A 355 -4.05 7.00 -18.84
N VAL A 356 -3.67 5.74 -18.64
CA VAL A 356 -4.63 4.63 -18.61
C VAL A 356 -4.50 3.72 -17.39
N VAL A 357 -3.30 3.26 -17.02
CA VAL A 357 -3.15 2.27 -15.93
C VAL A 357 -3.47 2.85 -14.55
N MET A 358 -3.15 4.13 -14.34
CA MET A 358 -3.32 4.82 -13.06
C MET A 358 -4.65 5.58 -12.97
N LYS A 359 -5.62 5.30 -13.85
CA LYS A 359 -6.90 5.99 -13.93
C LYS A 359 -8.05 5.04 -13.59
N GLU A 360 -9.06 5.55 -12.89
CA GLU A 360 -10.35 4.85 -12.72
C GLU A 360 -11.14 4.82 -14.02
N CYS A 361 -11.86 3.74 -14.29
CA CYS A 361 -12.64 3.61 -15.53
C CYS A 361 -13.70 4.72 -15.64
N ASP A 362 -13.84 5.27 -16.84
CA ASP A 362 -14.69 6.46 -17.06
C ASP A 362 -16.16 6.22 -16.66
N TYR A 363 -16.64 4.98 -16.81
CA TYR A 363 -17.98 4.61 -16.39
C TYR A 363 -18.18 4.86 -14.89
N ASP A 364 -17.28 4.38 -14.04
CA ASP A 364 -17.42 4.55 -12.59
C ASP A 364 -17.27 6.02 -12.19
N VAL A 365 -16.32 6.75 -12.80
CA VAL A 365 -16.12 8.19 -12.54
C VAL A 365 -17.38 9.00 -12.85
N ASN A 366 -18.00 8.73 -14.01
CA ASN A 366 -19.21 9.44 -14.45
C ASN A 366 -20.42 9.13 -13.55
N ASN A 367 -20.49 7.90 -13.03
CA ASN A 367 -21.58 7.45 -12.16
C ASN A 367 -21.34 7.69 -10.66
N ALA A 368 -20.13 8.11 -10.26
CA ALA A 368 -19.81 8.40 -8.87
C ALA A 368 -20.74 9.49 -8.31
N LYS A 369 -21.46 9.20 -7.22
CA LYS A 369 -22.33 10.18 -6.57
C LYS A 369 -21.58 11.01 -5.55
N ASN A 370 -20.56 10.43 -4.91
CA ASN A 370 -19.75 11.13 -3.92
C ASN A 370 -18.87 12.19 -4.55
N LYS A 371 -19.04 13.44 -4.09
CA LYS A 371 -18.17 14.55 -4.49
C LYS A 371 -16.72 14.31 -4.09
N PHE A 372 -16.46 13.73 -2.91
CA PHE A 372 -15.11 13.47 -2.43
C PHE A 372 -14.37 12.49 -3.35
N ILE A 373 -15.03 11.40 -3.77
CA ILE A 373 -14.46 10.45 -4.75
C ILE A 373 -14.11 11.16 -6.06
N LYS A 374 -15.05 11.96 -6.60
CA LYS A 374 -14.82 12.75 -7.81
C LYS A 374 -13.66 13.73 -7.67
N ASP A 375 -13.55 14.39 -6.52
CA ASP A 375 -12.48 15.34 -6.23
C ASP A 375 -11.12 14.61 -6.20
N ILE A 376 -11.00 13.47 -5.51
CA ILE A 376 -9.75 12.68 -5.47
C ILE A 376 -9.34 12.19 -6.87
N ILE A 377 -10.28 11.67 -7.66
CA ILE A 377 -10.03 11.27 -9.05
C ILE A 377 -9.61 12.48 -9.89
N GLY A 378 -10.32 13.60 -9.75
CA GLY A 378 -10.03 14.86 -10.43
C GLY A 378 -8.66 15.45 -10.07
N TYR A 379 -8.23 15.31 -8.82
CA TYR A 379 -6.91 15.73 -8.35
C TYR A 379 -5.78 14.97 -9.03
N TYR A 380 -5.97 13.70 -9.36
CA TYR A 380 -5.00 12.99 -10.18
C TYR A 380 -4.94 13.58 -11.60
N GLN A 381 -6.09 13.84 -12.21
CA GLN A 381 -6.15 14.34 -13.60
C GLN A 381 -5.64 15.77 -13.76
N ASN A 382 -5.92 16.63 -12.77
CA ASN A 382 -5.73 18.08 -12.87
C ASN A 382 -4.59 18.61 -11.99
N GLY A 383 -4.04 17.78 -11.10
CA GLY A 383 -3.07 18.22 -10.09
C GLY A 383 -3.74 18.75 -8.82
N VAL A 384 -2.92 19.08 -7.82
CA VAL A 384 -3.37 19.52 -6.49
C VAL A 384 -2.62 20.76 -6.05
N SER A 385 -3.36 21.78 -5.60
CA SER A 385 -2.76 23.00 -5.04
C SER A 385 -2.30 22.82 -3.59
N LEU A 386 -1.34 23.64 -3.15
CA LEU A 386 -0.83 23.69 -1.78
C LEU A 386 -1.93 23.74 -0.71
N LYS A 387 -2.98 24.56 -0.90
CA LYS A 387 -4.00 24.85 0.12
C LYS A 387 -4.88 23.64 0.44
N THR A 388 -5.14 22.78 -0.53
CA THR A 388 -6.10 21.68 -0.39
C THR A 388 -5.62 20.62 0.61
N PHE A 389 -4.32 20.27 0.58
CA PHE A 389 -3.76 19.17 1.37
C PHE A 389 -2.54 19.54 2.22
N LYS A 390 -2.24 20.85 2.40
CA LYS A 390 -1.08 21.35 3.15
C LYS A 390 0.22 20.66 2.70
N LEU A 391 0.56 20.87 1.44
CA LEU A 391 1.75 20.30 0.81
C LEU A 391 3.03 21.03 1.27
N ASN A 392 4.19 20.38 1.18
CA ASN A 392 5.50 21.06 1.32
C ASN A 392 6.03 21.64 -0.01
N LYS A 393 5.25 21.52 -1.09
CA LYS A 393 5.51 22.07 -2.44
C LYS A 393 4.33 22.94 -2.86
N SER A 394 4.56 23.86 -3.81
CA SER A 394 3.52 24.75 -4.33
C SER A 394 2.34 24.00 -4.95
N GLU A 395 2.62 22.86 -5.60
CA GLU A 395 1.62 22.01 -6.21
C GLU A 395 2.11 20.56 -6.35
N LEU A 396 1.14 19.66 -6.52
CA LEU A 396 1.34 18.30 -7.01
C LEU A 396 0.98 18.30 -8.51
N PRO A 397 1.92 17.97 -9.40
CA PRO A 397 1.64 17.93 -10.84
C PRO A 397 0.54 16.92 -11.19
N ALA A 398 -0.28 17.27 -12.20
CA ALA A 398 -1.23 16.35 -12.81
C ALA A 398 -0.55 15.04 -13.23
N LYS A 399 -1.29 13.93 -13.12
CA LYS A 399 -0.89 12.57 -13.50
C LYS A 399 0.36 12.06 -12.78
N SER A 400 0.69 12.62 -11.63
CA SER A 400 1.76 12.12 -10.76
C SER A 400 1.36 10.80 -10.12
N HIS A 401 2.26 9.80 -10.16
CA HIS A 401 2.07 8.49 -9.57
C HIS A 401 3.41 7.86 -9.18
N ASP A 402 3.38 6.72 -8.50
CA ASP A 402 4.56 5.97 -8.07
C ASP A 402 4.69 4.58 -8.73
N PHE A 403 3.94 4.35 -9.81
CA PHE A 403 3.74 3.09 -10.57
C PHE A 403 2.79 2.08 -9.93
N VAL A 404 2.38 2.32 -8.69
CA VAL A 404 1.43 1.44 -7.98
C VAL A 404 0.13 2.17 -7.73
N MET A 405 0.21 3.46 -7.38
CA MET A 405 -0.97 4.26 -7.19
C MET A 405 -0.74 5.72 -7.60
N PRO A 406 -1.80 6.42 -8.00
CA PRO A 406 -1.78 7.88 -8.15
C PRO A 406 -1.29 8.57 -6.89
N THR A 407 -0.46 9.61 -7.01
CA THR A 407 0.03 10.35 -5.85
C THR A 407 -1.10 11.03 -5.08
N ALA A 408 -2.15 11.49 -5.76
CA ALA A 408 -3.31 12.11 -5.12
C ALA A 408 -3.98 11.16 -4.11
N TYR A 409 -3.94 9.85 -4.37
CA TYR A 409 -4.52 8.81 -3.51
C TYR A 409 -3.66 8.54 -2.27
N GLN A 410 -2.43 9.07 -2.26
CA GLN A 410 -1.48 8.93 -1.16
C GLN A 410 -1.57 10.05 -0.13
N LEU A 411 -2.28 11.13 -0.43
CA LEU A 411 -2.38 12.28 0.44
C LEU A 411 -3.26 11.95 1.66
N LEU A 412 -2.96 12.59 2.79
CA LEU A 412 -3.85 12.62 3.96
C LEU A 412 -4.72 13.87 3.94
N PRO A 413 -6.02 13.77 4.29
CA PRO A 413 -6.91 14.91 4.31
C PRO A 413 -6.52 15.90 5.41
N ASN A 414 -6.65 17.20 5.11
CA ASN A 414 -6.43 18.26 6.07
C ASN A 414 -7.71 18.49 6.88
N ASN A 415 -7.67 18.24 8.19
CA ASN A 415 -8.79 18.52 9.11
C ASN A 415 -8.81 19.96 9.64
N GLY A 416 -7.87 20.82 9.23
CA GLY A 416 -7.72 22.19 9.72
C GLY A 416 -7.18 22.31 11.15
N GLN A 417 -6.78 21.19 11.77
CA GLN A 417 -6.32 21.14 13.15
C GLN A 417 -4.79 21.08 13.24
N SER A 418 -4.25 21.44 14.41
CA SER A 418 -2.80 21.48 14.67
C SER A 418 -2.14 20.09 14.71
N ASN A 419 -2.92 19.03 14.91
CA ASN A 419 -2.42 17.66 14.91
C ASN A 419 -2.09 17.13 13.50
N PHE A 420 -2.58 17.79 12.45
CA PHE A 420 -2.19 17.50 11.08
C PHE A 420 -0.87 18.17 10.70
N LEU A 421 0.17 17.35 10.53
CA LEU A 421 1.53 17.78 10.25
C LEU A 421 1.77 18.14 8.77
N GLY A 422 0.77 17.93 7.91
CA GLY A 422 0.85 18.20 6.47
C GLY A 422 1.30 17.00 5.64
N ASN A 423 1.29 17.15 4.32
CA ASN A 423 1.79 16.16 3.35
C ASN A 423 3.12 16.62 2.75
N LYS A 424 4.09 15.71 2.65
CA LYS A 424 5.38 15.94 1.99
C LYS A 424 5.43 15.20 0.66
N ILE A 425 5.79 15.90 -0.41
CA ILE A 425 5.91 15.36 -1.75
C ILE A 425 7.37 15.02 -2.03
N ASN A 426 7.65 13.76 -2.36
CA ASN A 426 8.96 13.27 -2.76
C ASN A 426 8.96 12.91 -4.27
N ASP A 427 9.65 13.74 -5.06
CA ASP A 427 9.77 13.58 -6.52
C ASP A 427 10.94 12.70 -6.96
N LYS A 428 11.69 12.13 -6.01
CA LYS A 428 12.77 11.17 -6.26
C LYS A 428 12.40 9.75 -5.88
N ALA A 429 11.18 9.56 -5.36
CA ALA A 429 10.70 8.27 -4.88
C ALA A 429 9.52 7.79 -5.69
N ASN A 430 9.57 6.52 -6.08
CA ASN A 430 8.45 5.71 -6.52
C ASN A 430 8.16 4.62 -5.47
N HIS A 431 7.23 3.70 -5.75
CA HIS A 431 6.82 2.69 -4.76
C HIS A 431 7.94 1.71 -4.38
N ASN A 432 8.98 1.57 -5.20
CA ASN A 432 10.12 0.70 -4.91
C ASN A 432 11.33 1.48 -4.38
N THR A 433 11.64 2.63 -4.96
CA THR A 433 12.79 3.44 -4.52
C THR A 433 12.51 4.21 -3.23
N GLY A 434 11.25 4.43 -2.88
CA GLY A 434 10.85 5.13 -1.66
C GLY A 434 11.04 4.34 -0.37
N LYS A 435 11.14 3.01 -0.43
CA LYS A 435 11.29 2.14 0.75
C LYS A 435 12.73 1.83 1.14
N ASP A 436 13.72 2.20 0.33
CA ASP A 436 15.12 1.78 0.56
C ASP A 436 16.09 2.98 0.50
N ILE A 437 16.89 3.17 1.56
CA ILE A 437 17.90 4.23 1.69
C ILE A 437 19.06 4.12 0.68
N ASN A 438 19.18 3.01 -0.04
CA ASN A 438 20.12 2.86 -1.15
C ASN A 438 19.72 3.69 -2.38
N PHE A 439 18.51 4.25 -2.39
CA PHE A 439 18.02 5.17 -3.40
C PHE A 439 17.86 6.58 -2.82
N GLU A 440 17.98 7.59 -3.69
CA GLU A 440 17.73 8.99 -3.32
C GLU A 440 16.33 9.19 -2.74
N GLY A 441 15.32 8.56 -3.36
CA GLY A 441 13.94 8.55 -2.87
C GLY A 441 13.81 8.10 -1.41
N GLY A 442 14.35 6.94 -1.04
CA GLY A 442 14.32 6.44 0.33
C GLY A 442 15.08 7.33 1.32
N ARG A 443 16.22 7.92 0.92
CA ARG A 443 16.94 8.89 1.77
C ARG A 443 16.11 10.14 2.07
N ILE A 444 15.39 10.66 1.09
CA ILE A 444 14.48 11.80 1.27
C ILE A 444 13.29 11.40 2.15
N ASN A 445 12.70 10.23 1.93
CA ASN A 445 11.63 9.70 2.79
C ASN A 445 12.09 9.60 4.26
N ARG A 446 13.30 9.08 4.52
CA ARG A 446 13.89 9.05 5.87
C ARG A 446 14.03 10.45 6.47
N LYS A 447 14.51 11.44 5.71
CA LYS A 447 14.58 12.84 6.18
C LYS A 447 13.20 13.36 6.60
N TYR A 448 12.17 13.07 5.81
CA TYR A 448 10.80 13.48 6.10
C TYR A 448 10.22 12.80 7.34
N ILE A 449 10.52 11.51 7.57
CA ILE A 449 10.18 10.80 8.81
C ILE A 449 10.80 11.52 10.01
N ILE A 450 12.10 11.82 9.95
CA ILE A 450 12.83 12.53 11.00
C ILE A 450 12.18 13.89 11.30
N GLU A 451 11.81 14.64 10.27
CA GLU A 451 11.13 15.93 10.43
C GLU A 451 9.75 15.81 11.10
N TYR A 452 8.97 14.77 10.79
CA TYR A 452 7.72 14.51 11.49
C TYR A 452 7.95 14.09 12.94
N LEU A 453 8.89 13.18 13.21
CA LEU A 453 9.20 12.73 14.56
C LEU A 453 9.69 13.88 15.46
N LYS A 454 10.49 14.82 14.93
CA LYS A 454 10.88 16.03 15.65
C LYS A 454 9.68 16.91 16.01
N GLN A 455 8.75 17.11 15.08
CA GLN A 455 7.53 17.86 15.35
C GLN A 455 6.68 17.17 16.42
N VAL A 456 6.46 15.86 16.27
CA VAL A 456 5.68 15.05 17.21
C VAL A 456 6.30 15.08 18.62
N LYS A 457 7.63 14.97 18.74
CA LYS A 457 8.34 15.04 20.02
C LYS A 457 7.94 16.29 20.79
N ASN A 458 7.99 17.47 20.16
CA ASN A 458 7.71 18.76 20.78
C ASN A 458 6.28 18.88 21.36
N TYR A 459 5.39 17.95 21.02
CA TYR A 459 4.02 17.93 21.51
C TYR A 459 3.71 16.80 22.49
N ILE A 460 4.56 15.77 22.57
CA ILE A 460 4.35 14.60 23.44
C ILE A 460 5.22 14.68 24.70
N ILE A 461 6.43 15.25 24.58
CA ILE A 461 7.44 15.39 25.63
C ILE A 461 7.66 16.87 25.86
#